data_AF-G4CQR1-F1
#
_entry.id   AF-G4CQR1-F1
#
_cell.length_a   1.000
_cell.length_b   1.000
_cell.length_c   1.000
_cell.angle_alpha   90.00
_cell.angle_beta   90.00
_cell.angle_gamma   90.00
#
_symmetry.space_group_name_H-M   'P 1'
#
loop_
_entity.id
_entity.type
_entity.pdbx_description
1 polymer ?
#
loop_
_entity_poly.entity_id
_entity_poly.type
_entity_poly.pdbx_seq_one_letter_code
_entity_poly.pdbx_strand_id
1 'polypeptide(L)'
;MLKYIPLLYLLSGIPETIADSGIPHFRYTDSRQCHVYTSPHTWGSLIHILVSEHSHPLFGLNQEQVLEKLEQAIQRGCSLKEKDLAELTPLQAAILFNDADMADFLLKHGANPYARIQFSNKSRKSNGKNSFEFLDLLIEAETKSSLPNPSFRNRSKLKQILQSYQ
;
A
#
# COMPACT_ATOMS: atom_id res chain seq x y z
N MET A 1 -2.96 -49.89 10.27
CA MET A 1 -3.30 -49.39 8.92
C MET A 1 -2.63 -48.04 8.73
N LEU A 2 -1.44 -48.05 8.14
CA LEU A 2 -0.71 -46.85 7.70
C LEU A 2 -1.16 -46.54 6.27
N LYS A 3 -1.85 -45.42 6.06
CA LYS A 3 -2.13 -44.93 4.69
C LYS A 3 -0.98 -44.00 4.27
N TYR A 4 -0.24 -44.51 3.30
CA TYR A 4 0.70 -43.84 2.40
C TYR A 4 0.48 -42.32 2.25
N ILE A 5 1.49 -41.53 2.64
CA ILE A 5 1.70 -40.19 2.11
C ILE A 5 2.63 -40.35 0.89
N PRO A 6 2.31 -39.82 -0.31
CA PRO A 6 3.14 -40.03 -1.49
C PRO A 6 4.51 -39.35 -1.32
N LEU A 7 5.57 -40.12 -1.55
CA LEU A 7 7.00 -39.72 -1.52
C LEU A 7 7.37 -38.59 -2.51
N LEU A 8 6.43 -38.05 -3.28
CA LEU A 8 6.66 -36.94 -4.21
C LEU A 8 6.76 -35.56 -3.53
N TYR A 9 6.41 -35.44 -2.24
CA TYR A 9 6.62 -34.20 -1.48
C TYR A 9 8.03 -34.09 -0.86
N LEU A 10 8.90 -35.09 -1.03
CA LEU A 10 10.24 -35.12 -0.43
C LEU A 10 11.37 -34.63 -1.37
N LEU A 11 11.06 -34.19 -2.60
CA LEU A 11 12.07 -33.78 -3.60
C LEU A 11 11.89 -32.36 -4.18
N SER A 12 11.01 -31.53 -3.63
CA SER A 12 11.16 -30.08 -3.78
C SER A 12 11.59 -29.55 -2.44
N GLY A 13 12.91 -29.40 -2.26
CA GLY A 13 13.48 -28.85 -1.04
C GLY A 13 12.70 -27.59 -0.65
N ILE A 14 11.97 -27.66 0.47
CA ILE A 14 11.57 -26.44 1.17
C ILE A 14 12.92 -25.84 1.56
N PRO A 15 13.31 -24.66 1.04
CA PRO A 15 14.52 -24.04 1.51
C PRO A 15 14.31 -23.75 3.01
N GLU A 16 14.95 -24.54 3.86
CA GLU A 16 15.14 -24.19 5.25
C GLU A 16 15.89 -22.86 5.26
N THR A 17 15.30 -21.87 5.94
CA THR A 17 15.75 -20.48 6.12
C THR A 17 15.34 -19.46 5.04
N ILE A 18 14.03 -19.24 4.88
CA ILE A 18 13.59 -17.84 4.85
C ILE A 18 13.29 -17.53 6.31
N ALA A 19 14.10 -16.69 6.96
CA ALA A 19 13.78 -16.17 8.29
C ALA A 19 12.31 -15.73 8.28
N ASP A 20 11.56 -16.08 9.32
CA ASP A 20 10.18 -15.63 9.46
C ASP A 20 10.14 -14.10 9.54
N SER A 21 10.09 -13.46 8.36
CA SER A 21 9.97 -12.02 8.16
C SER A 21 8.52 -11.54 8.34
N GLY A 22 7.63 -12.47 8.72
CA GLY A 22 6.19 -12.28 8.78
C GLY A 22 5.81 -11.17 9.75
N ILE A 23 4.90 -10.30 9.31
CA ILE A 23 4.10 -9.53 10.26
C ILE A 23 3.20 -10.55 10.96
N PRO A 24 3.14 -10.57 12.30
CA PRO A 24 2.23 -11.49 13.01
C PRO A 24 0.82 -11.43 12.41
N HIS A 25 0.19 -12.59 12.28
CA HIS A 25 -1.16 -12.78 11.71
C HIS A 25 -1.28 -12.70 10.18
N PHE A 26 -0.19 -12.54 9.43
CA PHE A 26 -0.24 -12.49 7.97
C PHE A 26 -0.02 -13.88 7.38
N ARG A 27 -0.91 -14.30 6.46
CA ARG A 27 -0.73 -15.51 5.66
C ARG A 27 -0.39 -15.10 4.23
N TYR A 28 0.86 -15.29 3.80
CA TYR A 28 1.28 -15.00 2.44
C TYR A 28 0.63 -15.96 1.43
N THR A 29 0.19 -15.42 0.29
CA THR A 29 -0.55 -16.19 -0.72
C THR A 29 0.22 -16.41 -2.01
N ASP A 30 1.44 -15.89 -2.12
CA ASP A 30 2.32 -16.06 -3.27
C ASP A 30 3.79 -16.23 -2.84
N SER A 31 4.60 -16.83 -3.72
CA SER A 31 6.00 -17.15 -3.44
C SER A 31 6.91 -15.93 -3.28
N ARG A 32 6.52 -14.77 -3.85
CA ARG A 32 7.24 -13.50 -3.66
C ARG A 32 6.81 -12.79 -2.37
N GLN A 33 5.79 -13.30 -1.68
CA GLN A 33 5.23 -12.73 -0.47
C GLN A 33 4.65 -11.32 -0.67
N CYS A 34 4.13 -11.04 -1.88
CA CYS A 34 3.59 -9.71 -2.21
C CYS A 34 2.13 -9.53 -1.85
N HIS A 35 1.40 -10.62 -1.62
CA HIS A 35 0.00 -10.61 -1.21
C HIS A 35 -0.18 -11.44 0.05
N VAL A 36 -1.11 -10.99 0.87
CA VAL A 36 -1.42 -11.62 2.15
C VAL A 36 -2.91 -11.73 2.36
N TYR A 37 -3.28 -12.68 3.19
CA TYR A 37 -4.58 -12.78 3.82
C TYR A 37 -4.42 -12.50 5.32
N THR A 38 -5.14 -11.51 5.83
CA THR A 38 -5.29 -11.24 7.26
C THR A 38 -6.70 -11.62 7.70
N SER A 39 -6.79 -12.40 8.77
CA SER A 39 -8.07 -12.73 9.39
C SER A 39 -8.56 -11.51 10.21
N PRO A 40 -9.85 -11.13 10.13
CA PRO A 40 -10.92 -11.88 9.48
C PRO A 40 -11.20 -11.54 8.00
N HIS A 41 -10.71 -10.45 7.40
CA HIS A 41 -11.26 -10.00 6.10
C HIS A 41 -10.34 -9.23 5.13
N THR A 42 -9.01 -9.23 5.26
CA THR A 42 -8.18 -8.49 4.29
C THR A 42 -7.30 -9.42 3.47
N TRP A 43 -7.75 -9.72 2.25
CA TRP A 43 -6.87 -10.15 1.18
C TRP A 43 -6.37 -8.94 0.42
N GLY A 44 -5.06 -8.85 0.14
CA GLY A 44 -4.55 -7.79 -0.71
C GLY A 44 -3.03 -7.67 -0.73
N SER A 45 -2.57 -6.63 -1.44
CA SER A 45 -1.16 -6.26 -1.57
C SER A 45 -0.51 -5.96 -0.21
N LEU A 46 0.63 -6.57 0.07
CA LEU A 46 1.46 -6.26 1.24
C LEU A 46 1.87 -4.78 1.25
N ILE A 47 2.18 -4.21 0.07
CA ILE A 47 2.57 -2.80 -0.06
C ILE A 47 1.45 -1.89 0.47
N HIS A 48 0.20 -2.13 0.07
CA HIS A 48 -0.93 -1.31 0.52
C HIS A 48 -1.18 -1.43 2.03
N ILE A 49 -0.99 -2.63 2.57
CA ILE A 49 -1.14 -2.85 4.00
C ILE A 49 -0.07 -2.09 4.78
N LEU A 50 1.19 -2.15 4.34
CA LEU A 50 2.30 -1.41 4.95
C LEU A 50 2.14 0.12 4.81
N VAL A 51 1.69 0.61 3.65
CA VAL A 51 1.36 2.03 3.46
C VAL A 51 0.27 2.48 4.44
N SER A 52 -0.76 1.65 4.63
CA SER A 52 -1.82 1.95 5.59
C SER A 52 -1.32 1.91 7.04
N GLU A 53 -0.46 0.94 7.36
CA GLU A 53 0.16 0.78 8.69
C GLU A 53 0.98 2.00 9.11
N HIS A 54 1.70 2.63 8.17
CA HIS A 54 2.51 3.81 8.47
C HIS A 54 1.66 4.99 8.98
N SER A 55 0.45 5.16 8.43
CA SER A 55 -0.50 6.19 8.86
C SER A 55 -1.41 5.74 10.00
N HIS A 56 -1.70 4.44 10.10
CA HIS A 56 -2.62 3.82 11.05
C HIS A 56 -2.00 2.54 11.60
N PRO A 57 -1.30 2.59 12.74
CA PRO A 57 -0.64 1.42 13.30
C PRO A 57 -1.67 0.41 13.82
N LEU A 58 -1.96 -0.62 13.02
CA LEU A 58 -2.92 -1.70 13.28
C LEU A 58 -2.23 -2.98 13.75
N PHE A 59 -0.97 -3.19 13.35
CA PHE A 59 -0.23 -4.43 13.60
C PHE A 59 0.92 -4.25 14.60
N GLY A 60 0.99 -3.09 15.25
CA GLY A 60 2.00 -2.79 16.28
C GLY A 60 3.40 -2.56 15.72
N LEU A 61 3.52 -2.27 14.42
CA LEU A 61 4.78 -1.88 13.82
C LEU A 61 5.03 -0.39 14.04
N ASN A 62 6.28 -0.03 14.32
CA ASN A 62 6.70 1.36 14.26
C ASN A 62 7.05 1.77 12.81
N GLN A 63 7.23 3.07 12.57
CA GLN A 63 7.48 3.59 11.22
C GLN A 63 8.76 3.02 10.57
N GLU A 64 9.84 2.85 11.34
CA GLU A 64 11.09 2.26 10.84
C GLU A 64 10.88 0.81 10.38
N GLN A 65 10.18 0.01 11.17
CA GLN A 65 9.83 -1.37 10.82
C GLN A 65 8.93 -1.45 9.58
N VAL A 66 8.01 -0.50 9.41
CA VAL A 66 7.18 -0.41 8.21
C VAL A 66 8.04 -0.12 6.98
N LEU A 67 8.95 0.84 7.06
CA LEU A 67 9.86 1.19 5.96
C LEU A 67 10.81 0.03 5.62
N GLU A 68 11.37 -0.65 6.62
CA GLU A 68 12.21 -1.84 6.43
C GLU A 68 11.44 -2.95 5.68
N LYS A 69 10.19 -3.22 6.07
CA LYS A 69 9.37 -4.22 5.40
C LYS A 69 8.97 -3.81 3.98
N LEU A 70 8.76 -2.51 3.73
CA LEU A 70 8.50 -1.99 2.39
C LEU A 70 9.73 -2.16 1.49
N GLU A 71 10.92 -1.82 1.98
CA GLU A 71 12.19 -2.04 1.27
C GLU A 71 12.35 -3.50 0.87
N GLN A 72 12.18 -4.42 1.82
CA GLN A 72 12.25 -5.85 1.55
C GLN A 72 11.22 -6.30 0.51
N ALA A 73 9.98 -5.82 0.58
CA ALA A 73 8.94 -6.16 -0.38
C ALA A 73 9.27 -5.63 -1.79
N ILE A 74 9.77 -4.40 -1.90
CA ILE A 74 10.20 -3.79 -3.18
C ILE A 74 11.36 -4.57 -3.78
N GLN A 75 12.36 -4.94 -2.98
CA GLN A 75 13.52 -5.75 -3.41
C GLN A 75 13.11 -7.14 -3.93
N ARG A 76 12.05 -7.73 -3.36
CA ARG A 76 11.44 -9.00 -3.85
C ARG A 76 10.58 -8.82 -5.11
N GLY A 77 10.41 -7.58 -5.59
CA GLY A 77 9.67 -7.26 -6.80
C GLY A 77 8.16 -7.11 -6.57
N CYS A 78 7.73 -6.73 -5.37
CA CYS A 78 6.33 -6.34 -5.14
C CYS A 78 6.01 -5.02 -5.84
N SER A 79 4.81 -4.93 -6.40
CA SER A 79 4.45 -3.87 -7.34
C SER A 79 4.01 -2.59 -6.64
N LEU A 80 4.61 -1.46 -7.00
CA LEU A 80 4.11 -0.12 -6.64
C LEU A 80 2.97 0.38 -7.56
N LYS A 81 2.48 -0.49 -8.46
CA LYS A 81 1.41 -0.18 -9.42
C LYS A 81 0.10 -0.89 -9.10
N GLU A 82 0.14 -1.88 -8.22
CA GLU A 82 -1.04 -2.65 -7.83
C GLU A 82 -2.07 -1.74 -7.17
N LYS A 83 -3.33 -1.90 -7.52
CA LYS A 83 -4.41 -1.09 -6.98
C LYS A 83 -5.07 -1.80 -5.79
N ASP A 84 -5.45 -1.05 -4.76
CA ASP A 84 -6.23 -1.57 -3.65
C ASP A 84 -7.73 -1.73 -4.02
N LEU A 85 -8.55 -2.06 -3.02
CA LEU A 85 -10.00 -2.17 -3.18
C LEU A 85 -10.69 -0.82 -3.48
N ALA A 86 -10.02 0.31 -3.19
CA ALA A 86 -10.44 1.65 -3.60
C ALA A 86 -9.95 2.02 -5.01
N GLU A 87 -9.30 1.09 -5.71
CA GLU A 87 -8.71 1.25 -7.05
C GLU A 87 -7.58 2.32 -7.10
N LEU A 88 -6.95 2.58 -5.95
CA LEU A 88 -5.83 3.49 -5.78
C LEU A 88 -4.51 2.74 -5.83
N THR A 89 -3.50 3.34 -6.46
CA THR A 89 -2.10 2.90 -6.30
C THR A 89 -1.59 3.22 -4.90
N PRO A 90 -0.47 2.62 -4.43
CA PRO A 90 0.07 2.89 -3.10
C PRO A 90 0.36 4.38 -2.86
N LEU A 91 0.88 5.10 -3.86
CA LEU A 91 1.13 6.53 -3.78
C LEU A 91 -0.17 7.32 -3.58
N GLN A 92 -1.23 6.95 -4.29
CA GLN A 92 -2.54 7.60 -4.15
C GLN A 92 -3.19 7.31 -2.79
N ALA A 93 -2.97 6.12 -2.22
CA ALA A 93 -3.40 5.81 -0.86
C ALA A 93 -2.67 6.68 0.18
N ALA A 94 -1.34 6.84 0.07
CA ALA A 94 -0.57 7.75 0.94
C ALA A 94 -1.07 9.21 0.85
N ILE A 95 -1.43 9.68 -0.36
CA ILE A 95 -2.01 11.02 -0.56
C ILE A 95 -3.37 11.17 0.13
N LEU A 96 -4.23 10.14 0.03
CA LEU A 96 -5.53 10.12 0.71
C LEU A 96 -5.36 10.23 2.23
N PHE A 97 -4.38 9.51 2.79
CA PHE A 97 -4.05 9.55 4.22
C PHE A 97 -3.32 10.83 4.67
N ASN A 98 -2.91 11.70 3.74
CA ASN A 98 -2.04 12.86 4.00
C ASN A 98 -0.68 12.45 4.62
N ASP A 99 -0.16 11.31 4.18
CA ASP A 99 1.11 10.76 4.65
C ASP A 99 2.25 11.22 3.73
N ALA A 100 2.79 12.38 4.06
CA ALA A 100 3.83 13.04 3.26
C ALA A 100 5.11 12.20 3.18
N ASP A 101 5.55 11.61 4.30
CA ASP A 101 6.78 10.82 4.36
C ASP A 101 6.65 9.51 3.59
N MET A 102 5.50 8.84 3.67
CA MET A 102 5.24 7.66 2.85
C MET A 102 5.16 7.99 1.36
N ALA A 103 4.56 9.13 1.00
CA ALA A 103 4.52 9.57 -0.40
C ALA A 103 5.93 9.80 -0.97
N ASP A 104 6.82 10.48 -0.23
CA ASP A 104 8.22 10.67 -0.64
C ASP A 104 8.97 9.34 -0.75
N PHE A 105 8.79 8.44 0.22
CA PHE A 105 9.37 7.09 0.17
C PHE A 105 8.97 6.35 -1.11
N LEU A 106 7.68 6.33 -1.45
CA LEU A 106 7.17 5.65 -2.64
C LEU A 106 7.69 6.28 -3.94
N LEU A 107 7.79 7.62 -4.00
CA LEU A 107 8.31 8.35 -5.16
C LEU A 107 9.80 8.07 -5.39
N LYS A 108 10.61 8.05 -4.32
CA LYS A 108 12.03 7.65 -4.37
C LYS A 108 12.22 6.23 -4.92
N HIS A 109 11.25 5.35 -4.68
CA HIS A 109 11.22 3.98 -5.18
C HIS A 109 10.54 3.81 -6.54
N GLY A 110 10.23 4.90 -7.24
CA GLY A 110 9.73 4.86 -8.61
C GLY A 110 8.22 4.63 -8.75
N ALA A 111 7.43 4.91 -7.70
CA ALA A 111 5.98 5.01 -7.86
C ALA A 111 5.65 6.10 -8.89
N ASN A 112 4.72 5.82 -9.82
CA ASN A 112 4.38 6.74 -10.90
C ASN A 112 3.33 7.78 -10.44
N PRO A 113 3.68 9.07 -10.28
CA PRO A 113 2.72 10.09 -9.85
C PRO A 113 1.66 10.40 -10.93
N TYR A 114 1.93 10.09 -12.21
CA TYR A 114 1.01 10.28 -13.32
C TYR A 114 0.04 9.12 -13.53
N ALA A 115 0.10 8.06 -12.71
CA ALA A 115 -0.91 7.00 -12.74
C ALA A 115 -2.30 7.60 -12.50
N ARG A 116 -3.24 7.32 -13.40
CA ARG A 116 -4.60 7.87 -13.32
C ARG A 116 -5.51 6.95 -12.51
N ILE A 117 -6.26 7.54 -11.58
CA ILE A 117 -7.36 6.86 -10.89
C ILE A 117 -8.40 6.51 -11.95
N GLN A 118 -8.73 5.23 -12.04
CA GLN A 118 -9.73 4.69 -12.95
C GLN A 118 -10.56 3.68 -12.18
N PHE A 119 -11.85 3.98 -12.02
CA PHE A 119 -12.78 3.04 -11.41
C PHE A 119 -13.32 2.06 -12.44
N SER A 120 -13.35 0.77 -12.11
CA SER A 120 -13.84 -0.30 -12.99
C SER A 120 -15.35 -0.26 -13.16
N ASN A 121 -16.10 0.27 -12.19
CA ASN A 121 -17.54 0.48 -12.34
C ASN A 121 -17.82 1.78 -13.12
N LYS A 122 -18.63 1.68 -14.19
CA LYS A 122 -19.05 2.86 -14.97
C LYS A 122 -19.98 3.79 -14.19
N SER A 123 -20.45 3.38 -13.00
CA SER A 123 -21.39 4.15 -12.15
C SER A 123 -20.70 5.20 -11.30
N ARG A 124 -19.43 5.01 -10.91
CA ARG A 124 -18.59 6.09 -10.38
C ARG A 124 -17.87 6.70 -11.57
N LYS A 125 -18.10 7.99 -11.83
CA LYS A 125 -17.25 8.72 -12.78
C LYS A 125 -15.82 8.58 -12.28
N SER A 126 -15.00 7.81 -13.00
CA SER A 126 -13.55 7.88 -12.91
C SER A 126 -13.20 9.36 -12.93
N ASN A 127 -12.56 9.87 -11.87
CA ASN A 127 -12.14 11.25 -11.87
C ASN A 127 -10.98 11.46 -12.86
N GLY A 128 -10.35 10.37 -13.34
CA GLY A 128 -9.25 10.40 -14.30
C GLY A 128 -8.01 11.10 -13.77
N LYS A 129 -7.98 11.43 -12.47
CA LYS A 129 -6.98 12.30 -11.86
C LYS A 129 -5.69 11.52 -11.62
N ASN A 130 -4.57 12.16 -11.90
CA ASN A 130 -3.28 11.72 -11.41
C ASN A 130 -3.07 12.15 -9.94
N SER A 131 -1.92 11.83 -9.37
CA SER A 131 -1.61 12.10 -7.95
C SER A 131 -1.63 13.59 -7.59
N PHE A 132 -1.18 14.46 -8.49
CA PHE A 132 -1.20 15.91 -8.32
C PHE A 132 -2.64 16.44 -8.32
N GLU A 133 -3.40 16.08 -9.36
CA GLU A 133 -4.78 16.51 -9.56
C GLU A 133 -5.70 15.95 -8.46
N PHE A 134 -5.36 14.78 -7.91
CA PHE A 134 -6.06 14.16 -6.80
C PHE A 134 -5.80 14.91 -5.50
N LEU A 135 -4.56 15.30 -5.21
CA LEU A 135 -4.25 16.15 -4.05
C LEU A 135 -5.00 17.48 -4.12
N ASP A 136 -4.99 18.15 -5.29
CA ASP A 136 -5.69 19.42 -5.47
C ASP A 136 -7.21 19.26 -5.25
N LEU A 137 -7.80 18.16 -5.71
CA LEU A 137 -9.22 17.87 -5.45
C LEU A 137 -9.51 17.66 -3.95
N LEU A 138 -8.61 17.00 -3.20
CA LEU A 138 -8.78 16.82 -1.76
C LEU A 138 -8.74 18.18 -1.03
N ILE A 139 -7.79 19.04 -1.38
CA ILE A 139 -7.69 20.41 -0.83
C ILE A 139 -8.94 21.22 -1.17
N GLU A 140 -9.42 21.14 -2.41
CA GLU A 140 -10.63 21.84 -2.85
C GLU A 140 -11.88 21.35 -2.09
N ALA A 141 -12.03 20.03 -1.90
CA ALA A 141 -13.14 19.47 -1.15
C ALA A 141 -13.12 19.89 0.33
N GLU A 142 -11.94 19.91 0.95
CA GLU A 142 -11.74 20.34 2.34
C GLU A 142 -12.07 21.83 2.53
N THR A 143 -11.69 22.69 1.58
CA THR A 143 -11.97 24.14 1.64
C THR A 143 -13.44 24.51 1.37
N LYS A 144 -14.18 23.70 0.59
CA LYS A 144 -15.61 23.92 0.31
C LYS A 144 -16.55 23.37 1.39
N SER A 145 -16.07 22.49 2.25
CA SER A 145 -16.85 21.95 3.37
C SER A 145 -17.24 23.08 4.34
N SER A 146 -18.54 23.41 4.42
CA SER A 146 -19.08 24.42 5.36
C SER A 146 -19.13 23.94 6.81
N LEU A 147 -18.70 22.71 7.10
CA LEU A 147 -18.55 22.22 8.46
C LEU A 147 -17.32 22.90 9.09
N PRO A 148 -17.43 23.50 10.29
CA PRO A 148 -16.27 23.98 11.03
C PRO A 148 -15.44 22.74 11.41
N ASN A 149 -14.46 22.41 10.56
CA ASN A 149 -13.64 21.24 10.77
C ASN A 149 -12.33 21.69 11.44
N PRO A 150 -12.12 21.40 12.74
CA PRO A 150 -10.89 21.79 13.46
C PRO A 150 -9.62 21.08 12.95
N SER A 151 -9.71 20.29 11.88
CA SER A 151 -8.60 19.55 11.28
C SER A 151 -8.48 19.82 9.78
N PHE A 152 -8.32 21.10 9.36
CA PHE A 152 -7.75 21.34 8.03
C PHE A 152 -6.41 20.60 7.98
N ARG A 153 -6.37 19.46 7.28
CA ARG A 153 -5.19 18.60 7.24
C ARG A 153 -4.12 19.43 6.55
N ASN A 154 -3.06 19.79 7.27
CA ASN A 154 -1.97 20.53 6.67
C ASN A 154 -1.30 19.63 5.62
N ARG A 155 -1.65 19.86 4.36
CA ARG A 155 -1.15 19.14 3.19
C ARG A 155 0.08 19.80 2.56
N SER A 156 0.64 20.85 3.19
CA SER A 156 1.72 21.66 2.59
C SER A 156 2.99 20.85 2.35
N LYS A 157 3.38 19.97 3.30
CA LYS A 157 4.53 19.07 3.15
C LYS A 157 4.33 18.11 1.99
N LEU A 158 3.16 17.45 1.93
CA LEU A 158 2.80 16.54 0.84
C LEU A 158 2.78 17.25 -0.52
N LYS A 159 2.27 18.48 -0.57
CA LYS A 159 2.25 19.29 -1.78
C LYS A 159 3.65 19.61 -2.28
N GLN A 160 4.54 20.05 -1.38
CA GLN A 160 5.94 20.32 -1.71
C GLN A 160 6.65 19.08 -2.24
N ILE A 161 6.43 17.92 -1.60
CA ILE A 161 7.00 16.64 -2.04
C ILE A 161 6.52 16.30 -3.44
N LEU A 162 5.21 16.30 -3.71
CA LEU A 162 4.74 15.96 -5.05
C LEU A 162 5.33 16.92 -6.10
N GLN A 163 5.34 18.23 -5.82
CA GLN A 163 5.88 19.24 -6.74
C GLN A 163 7.36 19.03 -7.11
N SER A 164 8.17 18.36 -6.27
CA SER A 164 9.56 18.02 -6.64
C SER A 164 9.67 16.87 -7.64
N TYR A 165 8.58 16.17 -7.94
CA TYR A 165 8.49 15.07 -8.92
C TYR A 165 7.55 15.38 -10.11
N GLN A 166 7.19 16.65 -10.30
CA GLN A 166 6.33 17.12 -11.41
C GLN A 166 7.12 17.41 -12.68
#